data_AF-B0N3H8-F1
#
_entry.id   AF-B0N3H8-F1
#
_cell.length_a   1.000
_cell.length_b   1.000
_cell.length_c   1.000
_cell.angle_alpha   90.00
_cell.angle_beta   90.00
_cell.angle_gamma   90.00
#
_symmetry.space_group_name_H-M   'P 1'
#
loop_
_entity.id
_entity.type
_entity.pdbx_description
1 polymer ?
#
loop_
_entity_poly.entity_id
_entity_poly.type
_entity_poly.pdbx_seq_one_letter_code
_entity_poly.pdbx_strand_id
1 'polypeptide(L)'
;MARKPLKLTKNALMLLGIIALLLITFLVLKFGGTKSEQPEKKITETLSGLVVENQVLKVQLLDFVSNKDFDDKYQEVSMDIKADEEVLNYKISNRQVFNKVMQLLPPGEGSPLLNNSSEVPTHEAYILVLTGDIVEYKDSEGKSSYQIANARLDYYKQSLLLENDYDSVYIASIDGKKEKMVKITVYKEALSSPSEYMTMLQW
;
A
#
# COMPACT_ATOMS: atom_id res chain seq x y z
N MET A 1 31.06 -1.28 -81.50
CA MET A 1 30.51 -2.62 -81.17
C MET A 1 29.19 -2.44 -80.43
N ALA A 2 28.07 -2.82 -81.03
CA ALA A 2 26.77 -2.80 -80.36
C ALA A 2 26.62 -4.08 -79.51
N ARG A 3 26.32 -3.93 -78.21
CA ARG A 3 26.10 -5.06 -77.29
C ARG A 3 24.79 -5.76 -77.67
N LYS A 4 24.87 -7.07 -77.91
CA LYS A 4 23.69 -7.93 -78.17
C LYS A 4 22.77 -7.90 -76.94
N PRO A 5 21.46 -7.64 -77.10
CA PRO A 5 20.53 -7.68 -75.97
C PRO A 5 20.36 -9.13 -75.50
N LEU A 6 20.62 -9.40 -74.22
CA LEU A 6 20.29 -10.68 -73.61
C LEU A 6 18.78 -10.86 -73.65
N LYS A 7 18.31 -11.79 -74.48
CA LYS A 7 16.91 -12.24 -74.46
C LYS A 7 16.78 -13.34 -73.41
N LEU A 8 16.01 -13.07 -72.36
CA LEU A 8 15.67 -14.10 -71.36
C LEU A 8 14.94 -15.25 -72.05
N THR A 9 15.32 -16.49 -71.72
CA THR A 9 14.60 -17.68 -72.18
C THR A 9 13.23 -17.75 -71.50
N LYS A 10 12.23 -18.36 -72.17
CA LYS A 10 10.87 -18.49 -71.63
C LYS A 10 10.85 -19.11 -70.23
N ASN A 11 11.77 -20.04 -69.95
CA ASN A 11 11.90 -20.72 -68.67
C ASN A 11 12.42 -19.79 -67.57
N ALA A 12 13.34 -18.87 -67.90
CA ALA A 12 13.83 -17.86 -66.95
C ALA A 12 12.74 -16.83 -66.61
N LEU A 13 11.90 -16.48 -67.58
CA LEU A 13 10.76 -15.58 -67.36
C LEU A 13 9.70 -16.22 -66.45
N MET A 14 9.42 -17.51 -66.66
CA MET A 14 8.48 -18.28 -65.85
C MET A 14 9.00 -18.44 -64.40
N LEU A 15 10.31 -18.68 -64.22
CA LEU A 15 10.93 -18.80 -62.90
C LEU A 15 10.81 -17.48 -62.10
N LEU A 16 11.05 -16.33 -62.74
CA LEU A 16 10.89 -15.02 -62.11
C LEU A 16 9.44 -14.76 -61.69
N GLY A 17 8.47 -15.19 -62.51
CA GLY A 17 7.05 -15.09 -62.16
C GLY A 17 6.68 -15.90 -60.92
N ILE A 18 7.21 -17.11 -60.78
CA ILE A 18 6.97 -17.97 -59.61
C ILE A 18 7.61 -17.36 -58.35
N ILE A 19 8.83 -16.83 -58.45
CA ILE A 19 9.52 -16.17 -57.34
C ILE A 19 8.75 -14.93 -56.89
N ALA A 20 8.24 -14.12 -57.83
CA ALA A 20 7.42 -12.96 -57.51
C ALA A 20 6.11 -13.36 -56.80
N LEU A 21 5.45 -14.43 -57.26
CA LEU A 21 4.22 -14.92 -56.64
C LEU A 21 4.44 -15.40 -55.20
N LEU A 22 5.56 -16.11 -54.95
CA LEU A 22 5.95 -16.57 -53.61
C LEU A 22 6.29 -15.41 -52.67
N LEU A 23 6.91 -14.35 -53.17
CA LEU A 23 7.17 -13.14 -52.38
C LEU A 23 5.88 -12.42 -52.00
N ILE A 24 4.92 -12.32 -52.93
CA ILE A 24 3.63 -11.69 -52.66
C ILE A 24 2.83 -12.49 -51.63
N THR A 25 2.76 -13.82 -51.76
CA THR A 25 2.07 -14.65 -50.78
C THR A 25 2.74 -14.62 -49.41
N PHE A 26 4.07 -14.58 -49.36
CA PHE A 26 4.81 -14.41 -48.11
C PHE A 26 4.51 -13.06 -47.44
N LEU A 27 4.47 -11.96 -48.21
CA LEU A 27 4.09 -10.63 -47.72
C LEU A 27 2.66 -10.62 -47.18
N VAL A 28 1.70 -11.20 -47.90
CA VAL A 28 0.30 -11.29 -47.45
C VAL A 28 0.16 -12.15 -46.20
N LEU A 29 0.91 -13.25 -46.07
CA LEU A 29 0.90 -14.07 -44.84
C LEU A 29 1.58 -13.38 -43.66
N LYS A 30 2.66 -12.64 -43.88
CA LYS A 30 3.38 -11.92 -42.82
C LYS A 30 2.68 -10.64 -42.35
N PHE A 31 1.99 -9.94 -43.26
CA PHE A 31 1.42 -8.62 -42.99
C PHE A 31 -0.11 -8.56 -43.09
N GLY A 32 -0.78 -9.56 -43.67
CA GLY A 32 -2.25 -9.64 -43.75
C GLY A 32 -2.91 -10.11 -42.45
N GLY A 33 -2.11 -10.47 -41.44
CA GLY A 33 -2.54 -10.94 -40.13
C GLY A 33 -2.43 -9.91 -39.01
N THR A 34 -2.17 -8.63 -39.29
CA THR A 34 -2.31 -7.59 -38.26
C THR A 34 -3.80 -7.39 -38.01
N LYS A 35 -4.35 -8.15 -37.04
CA LYS A 35 -5.52 -7.70 -36.31
C LYS A 35 -5.23 -6.26 -35.92
N SER A 36 -6.02 -5.34 -36.45
CA SER A 36 -6.11 -3.99 -35.90
C SER A 36 -6.49 -4.19 -34.44
N GLU A 37 -5.51 -4.15 -33.53
CA GLU A 37 -5.79 -3.81 -32.14
C GLU A 37 -6.49 -2.45 -32.24
N GLN A 38 -7.81 -2.45 -32.02
CA GLN A 38 -8.50 -1.21 -31.72
C GLN A 38 -7.70 -0.57 -30.58
N PRO A 39 -7.35 0.72 -30.68
CA PRO A 39 -6.66 1.37 -29.59
C PRO A 39 -7.51 1.17 -28.34
N GLU A 40 -6.94 0.51 -27.32
CA GLU A 40 -7.56 0.43 -26.00
C GLU A 40 -7.98 1.85 -25.65
N LYS A 41 -9.28 2.05 -25.53
CA LYS A 41 -9.86 3.34 -25.19
C LYS A 41 -9.31 3.67 -23.80
N LYS A 42 -8.27 4.51 -23.72
CA LYS A 42 -7.68 4.93 -22.45
C LYS A 42 -8.80 5.58 -21.64
N ILE A 43 -9.33 4.83 -20.69
CA ILE A 43 -10.30 5.32 -19.72
C ILE A 43 -9.55 6.39 -18.93
N THR A 44 -9.86 7.66 -19.22
CA THR A 44 -9.19 8.79 -18.58
C THR A 44 -10.01 9.10 -17.32
N GLU A 45 -9.47 8.74 -16.17
CA GLU A 45 -10.04 9.13 -14.89
C GLU A 45 -9.74 10.61 -14.62
N THR A 46 -10.74 11.33 -14.11
CA THR A 46 -10.62 12.74 -13.74
C THR A 46 -11.02 12.93 -12.28
N LEU A 47 -10.28 13.79 -11.57
CA LEU A 47 -10.60 14.13 -10.19
C LEU A 47 -11.99 14.79 -10.14
N SER A 48 -12.93 14.14 -9.48
CA SER A 48 -14.34 14.55 -9.36
C SER A 48 -14.58 15.31 -8.06
N GLY A 49 -13.96 14.91 -6.96
CA GLY A 49 -14.12 15.60 -5.69
C GLY A 49 -13.37 15.01 -4.51
N LEU A 50 -13.50 15.68 -3.37
CA LEU A 50 -13.02 15.25 -2.05
C LEU A 50 -14.22 14.72 -1.26
N VAL A 51 -14.17 13.47 -0.80
CA VAL A 51 -15.29 12.84 -0.06
C VAL A 51 -15.01 12.69 1.43
N VAL A 52 -13.74 12.57 1.80
CA VAL A 52 -13.29 12.58 3.19
C VAL A 52 -12.05 13.47 3.27
N GLU A 53 -12.03 14.39 4.24
CA GLU A 53 -10.93 15.33 4.44
C GLU A 53 -10.23 15.08 5.79
N ASN A 54 -8.92 14.87 5.72
CA ASN A 54 -7.99 14.81 6.86
C ASN A 54 -8.50 13.93 8.03
N GLN A 55 -8.94 12.71 7.72
CA GLN A 55 -9.44 11.76 8.71
C GLN A 55 -8.43 10.66 9.01
N VAL A 56 -8.58 10.00 10.17
CA VAL A 56 -7.90 8.74 10.45
C VAL A 56 -8.51 7.65 9.57
N LEU A 57 -7.73 7.13 8.64
CA LEU A 57 -8.15 6.18 7.62
C LEU A 57 -7.93 4.74 8.09
N LYS A 58 -6.78 4.47 8.72
CA LYS A 58 -6.40 3.13 9.18
C LYS A 58 -5.46 3.23 10.38
N VAL A 59 -5.61 2.28 11.29
CA VAL A 59 -4.76 2.15 12.48
C VAL A 59 -4.28 0.71 12.57
N GLN A 60 -3.03 0.53 12.97
CA GLN A 60 -2.42 -0.79 13.11
C GLN A 60 -1.45 -0.81 14.29
N LEU A 61 -1.63 -1.78 15.19
CA LEU A 61 -0.57 -2.15 16.12
C LEU A 61 0.59 -2.79 15.34
N LEU A 62 1.75 -2.15 15.38
CA LEU A 62 2.95 -2.60 14.67
C LEU A 62 3.68 -3.69 15.47
N ASP A 63 4.07 -3.38 16.70
CA ASP A 63 4.83 -4.33 17.54
C ASP A 63 4.80 -3.94 19.02
N PHE A 64 5.21 -4.88 19.87
CA PHE A 64 5.59 -4.66 21.27
C PHE A 64 7.10 -4.82 21.43
N VAL A 65 7.80 -3.72 21.66
CA VAL A 65 9.25 -3.70 21.69
C VAL A 65 9.73 -3.79 23.14
N SER A 66 10.58 -4.76 23.45
CA SER A 66 11.12 -4.99 24.79
C SER A 66 12.61 -4.70 24.87
N ASN A 67 13.13 -4.55 26.09
CA ASN A 67 14.57 -4.41 26.33
C ASN A 67 15.40 -5.67 25.99
N LYS A 68 14.74 -6.81 25.73
CA LYS A 68 15.44 -8.07 25.39
C LYS A 68 15.64 -8.22 23.89
N ASP A 69 14.68 -7.75 23.11
CA ASP A 69 14.59 -7.99 21.67
C ASP A 69 14.21 -6.68 20.97
N PHE A 70 15.20 -5.84 20.65
CA PHE A 70 15.02 -4.61 19.86
C PHE A 70 16.17 -4.38 18.89
N ASP A 71 15.89 -3.65 17.81
CA ASP A 71 16.89 -3.12 16.87
C ASP A 71 16.89 -1.58 16.98
N ASP A 72 18.04 -1.02 17.34
CA ASP A 72 18.23 0.42 17.52
C ASP A 72 18.40 1.16 16.19
N LYS A 73 18.43 0.46 15.05
CA LYS A 73 18.55 1.08 13.74
C LYS A 73 17.25 1.72 13.29
N TYR A 74 17.40 2.76 12.48
CA TYR A 74 16.28 3.26 11.68
C TYR A 74 15.85 2.21 10.67
N GLN A 75 14.54 2.00 10.60
CA GLN A 75 13.90 1.10 9.65
C GLN A 75 12.74 1.81 8.96
N GLU A 76 12.48 1.40 7.72
CA GLU A 76 11.30 1.82 6.96
C GLU A 76 10.15 0.87 7.30
N VAL A 77 9.11 1.40 7.92
CA VAL A 77 7.86 0.69 8.19
C VAL A 77 6.81 1.15 7.21
N SER A 78 5.97 0.23 6.75
CA SER A 78 4.96 0.50 5.73
C SER A 78 3.57 0.09 6.18
N MET A 79 2.57 0.90 5.83
CA MET A 79 1.16 0.54 5.88
C MET A 79 0.64 0.34 4.46
N ASP A 80 0.14 -0.87 4.19
CA ASP A 80 -0.42 -1.26 2.89
C ASP A 80 -1.96 -1.14 2.94
N ILE A 81 -2.51 -0.48 1.93
CA ILE A 81 -3.94 -0.45 1.61
C ILE A 81 -4.11 -1.25 0.34
N LYS A 82 -4.78 -2.39 0.41
CA LYS A 82 -4.99 -3.25 -0.74
C LYS A 82 -6.00 -2.62 -1.70
N ALA A 83 -5.91 -3.01 -2.97
CA ALA A 83 -7.01 -2.75 -3.90
C ALA A 83 -8.30 -3.40 -3.37
N ASP A 84 -9.42 -2.71 -3.54
CA ASP A 84 -10.75 -3.03 -3.02
C ASP A 84 -10.87 -3.10 -1.49
N GLU A 85 -9.84 -2.68 -0.74
CA GLU A 85 -9.92 -2.54 0.71
C GLU A 85 -10.92 -1.44 1.07
N GLU A 86 -11.79 -1.72 2.04
CA GLU A 86 -12.78 -0.76 2.51
C GLU A 86 -12.18 0.12 3.61
N VAL A 87 -12.18 1.42 3.37
CA VAL A 87 -11.69 2.46 4.27
C VAL A 87 -12.80 3.48 4.47
N LEU A 88 -13.31 3.61 5.70
CA LEU A 88 -14.43 4.50 6.03
C LEU A 88 -15.66 4.33 5.10
N ASN A 89 -15.98 3.08 4.73
CA ASN A 89 -17.04 2.68 3.78
C ASN A 89 -16.76 2.97 2.30
N TYR A 90 -15.52 3.35 1.93
CA TYR A 90 -15.09 3.53 0.54
C TYR A 90 -14.13 2.43 0.11
N LYS A 91 -14.37 1.81 -1.04
CA LYS A 91 -13.45 0.82 -1.62
C LYS A 91 -12.33 1.51 -2.39
N ILE A 92 -11.09 1.34 -1.93
CA ILE A 92 -9.92 1.98 -2.53
C ILE A 92 -9.53 1.25 -3.82
N SER A 93 -9.47 1.95 -4.95
CA SER A 93 -9.40 1.34 -6.28
C SER A 93 -8.09 0.60 -6.57
N ASN A 94 -6.97 1.08 -6.01
CA ASN A 94 -5.65 0.55 -6.27
C ASN A 94 -4.88 0.36 -4.97
N ARG A 95 -3.91 -0.56 -5.00
CA ARG A 95 -2.98 -0.73 -3.90
C ARG A 95 -2.20 0.56 -3.65
N GLN A 96 -2.09 0.98 -2.40
CA GLN A 96 -1.31 2.13 -1.98
C GLN A 96 -0.46 1.76 -0.76
N VAL A 97 0.81 2.17 -0.77
CA VAL A 97 1.76 1.87 0.30
C VAL A 97 2.27 3.19 0.86
N PHE A 98 2.11 3.36 2.18
CA PHE A 98 2.56 4.54 2.91
C PHE A 98 3.71 4.15 3.82
N ASN A 99 4.82 4.88 3.74
CA ASN A 99 6.03 4.53 4.46
C ASN A 99 6.37 5.56 5.53
N LYS A 100 7.08 5.12 6.56
CA LYS A 100 7.66 5.96 7.61
C LYS A 100 9.00 5.39 8.03
N VAL A 101 10.00 6.26 8.18
CA VAL A 101 11.29 5.88 8.75
C VAL A 101 11.27 6.17 10.25
N MET A 102 11.56 5.15 11.07
CA MET A 102 11.54 5.27 12.54
C MET A 102 12.44 4.23 13.21
N GLN A 103 12.71 4.44 14.51
CA GLN A 103 13.35 3.47 15.39
C GLN A 103 12.32 2.86 16.34
N LEU A 104 12.42 1.54 16.51
CA LEU A 104 11.61 0.78 17.45
C LEU A 104 12.46 0.54 18.70
N LEU A 105 12.45 1.54 19.59
CA LEU A 105 13.18 1.50 20.85
C LEU A 105 12.31 0.93 21.98
N PRO A 106 12.91 0.21 22.93
CA PRO A 106 12.22 -0.26 24.11
C PRO A 106 11.90 0.91 25.07
N PRO A 107 11.24 0.65 26.21
CA PRO A 107 11.03 1.68 27.21
C PRO A 107 12.35 2.32 27.64
N GLY A 108 12.35 3.65 27.83
CA GLY A 108 13.53 4.40 28.28
C GLY A 108 14.03 3.96 29.66
N GLU A 109 15.22 4.41 30.04
CA GLU A 109 15.88 3.99 31.30
C GLU A 109 14.96 4.19 32.53
N GLY A 110 14.48 3.06 33.07
CA GLY A 110 14.08 2.84 34.48
C GLY A 110 13.04 3.76 35.10
N SER A 111 12.26 4.51 34.31
CA SER A 111 11.16 5.32 34.85
C SER A 111 9.95 4.43 35.11
N PRO A 112 9.28 4.57 36.26
CA PRO A 112 8.10 3.78 36.55
C PRO A 112 7.00 4.08 35.52
N LEU A 113 6.11 3.11 35.31
CA LEU A 113 4.98 3.22 34.39
C LEU A 113 4.12 4.46 34.68
N LEU A 114 4.12 4.92 35.94
CA LEU A 114 3.58 6.20 36.40
C LEU A 114 4.48 6.84 37.47
N ASN A 115 4.39 8.16 37.62
CA ASN A 115 4.85 8.86 38.81
C ASN A 115 4.20 8.21 40.05
N ASN A 116 5.00 7.47 40.85
CA ASN A 116 4.64 6.72 42.08
C ASN A 116 4.41 5.20 41.95
N SER A 117 4.52 4.59 40.77
CA SER A 117 4.52 3.12 40.66
C SER A 117 5.93 2.56 40.92
N SER A 118 6.05 1.34 41.44
CA SER A 118 7.31 0.58 41.41
C SER A 118 7.47 -0.23 40.13
N GLU A 119 6.39 -0.38 39.36
CA GLU A 119 6.37 -1.18 38.15
C GLU A 119 7.06 -0.42 37.02
N VAL A 120 8.07 -1.08 36.44
CA VAL A 120 8.84 -0.55 35.32
C VAL A 120 8.24 -1.12 34.02
N PRO A 121 7.95 -0.28 33.00
CA PRO A 121 7.46 -0.78 31.73
C PRO A 121 8.44 -1.80 31.14
N THR A 122 7.89 -2.94 30.70
CA THR A 122 8.69 -3.99 30.06
C THR A 122 8.70 -3.85 28.55
N HIS A 123 7.69 -3.18 27.98
CA HIS A 123 7.54 -3.01 26.54
C HIS A 123 7.00 -1.63 26.15
N GLU A 124 7.24 -1.24 24.90
CA GLU A 124 6.55 -0.14 24.21
C GLU A 124 5.66 -0.71 23.10
N ALA A 125 4.37 -0.37 23.12
CA ALA A 125 3.48 -0.60 21.98
C ALA A 125 3.70 0.50 20.94
N TYR A 126 3.93 0.12 19.70
CA TYR A 126 3.99 1.04 18.57
C TYR A 126 2.71 0.93 17.74
N ILE A 127 1.99 2.05 17.61
CA ILE A 127 0.70 2.10 16.90
C ILE A 127 0.87 3.02 15.70
N LEU A 128 0.74 2.47 14.49
CA LEU A 128 0.74 3.23 13.25
C LEU A 128 -0.64 3.81 12.99
N VAL A 129 -0.67 5.07 12.55
CA VAL A 129 -1.90 5.81 12.24
C VAL A 129 -1.74 6.47 10.89
N LEU A 130 -2.58 6.06 9.93
CA LEU A 130 -2.70 6.69 8.62
C LEU A 130 -3.79 7.74 8.67
N THR A 131 -3.42 8.99 8.47
CA THR A 131 -4.36 10.12 8.32
C THR A 131 -4.28 10.63 6.89
N GLY A 132 -5.40 11.02 6.29
CA GLY A 132 -5.40 11.60 4.95
C GLY A 132 -6.79 11.88 4.42
N ASP A 133 -6.84 12.11 3.12
CA ASP A 133 -8.05 12.38 2.35
C ASP A 133 -8.50 11.14 1.58
N ILE A 134 -9.80 11.03 1.31
CA ILE A 134 -10.32 10.14 0.26
C ILE A 134 -10.88 11.02 -0.85
N VAL A 135 -10.35 10.82 -2.06
CA VAL A 135 -10.76 11.54 -3.27
C VAL A 135 -11.53 10.63 -4.21
N GLU A 136 -12.55 11.18 -4.85
CA GLU A 136 -13.33 10.54 -5.90
C GLU A 136 -12.74 10.90 -7.27
N TYR A 137 -12.49 9.89 -8.07
CA TYR A 137 -12.26 10.00 -9.51
C TYR A 137 -13.47 9.48 -10.27
N LYS A 138 -13.76 10.10 -11.42
CA LYS A 138 -14.76 9.61 -12.37
C LYS A 138 -14.14 9.30 -13.71
N ASP A 139 -14.52 8.17 -14.26
CA ASP A 139 -14.20 7.82 -15.63
C ASP A 139 -15.13 8.51 -16.65
N SER A 140 -14.84 8.29 -17.94
CA SER A 140 -15.65 8.83 -19.04
C SER A 140 -17.09 8.30 -19.10
N GLU A 141 -17.40 7.24 -18.35
CA GLU A 141 -18.73 6.63 -18.26
C GLU A 141 -19.47 7.05 -16.97
N GLY A 142 -18.83 7.87 -16.13
CA GLY A 142 -19.37 8.38 -14.88
C GLY A 142 -19.23 7.42 -13.70
N LYS A 143 -18.47 6.33 -13.83
CA LYS A 143 -18.20 5.39 -12.75
C LYS A 143 -17.18 5.99 -11.78
N SER A 144 -17.47 5.90 -10.48
CA SER A 144 -16.59 6.40 -9.43
C SER A 144 -15.53 5.37 -9.04
N SER A 145 -14.31 5.86 -8.80
CA SER A 145 -13.21 5.16 -8.12
C SER A 145 -12.68 6.05 -6.99
N TYR A 146 -12.19 5.44 -5.91
CA TYR A 146 -11.75 6.17 -4.71
C TYR A 146 -10.28 5.89 -4.44
N GLN A 147 -9.53 6.94 -4.13
CA GLN A 147 -8.12 6.85 -3.80
C GLN A 147 -7.83 7.67 -2.55
N ILE A 148 -6.85 7.21 -1.76
CA ILE A 148 -6.31 8.00 -0.66
C ILE A 148 -5.36 9.06 -1.23
N ALA A 149 -5.49 10.29 -0.76
CA ALA A 149 -4.63 11.41 -1.14
C ALA A 149 -4.16 12.18 0.11
N ASN A 150 -3.12 13.00 -0.05
CA ASN A 150 -2.56 13.86 1.01
C ASN A 150 -2.30 13.12 2.35
N ALA A 151 -1.98 11.83 2.27
CA ALA A 151 -1.90 11.00 3.45
C ALA A 151 -0.53 11.08 4.13
N ARG A 152 -0.58 10.94 5.46
CA ARG A 152 0.57 10.90 6.36
C ARG A 152 0.47 9.67 7.23
N LEU A 153 1.55 8.90 7.27
CA LEU A 153 1.74 7.82 8.22
C LEU A 153 2.48 8.35 9.45
N ASP A 154 1.81 8.34 10.60
CA ASP A 154 2.37 8.67 11.90
C ASP A 154 2.33 7.46 12.84
N TYR A 155 2.87 7.65 14.05
CA TYR A 155 2.79 6.65 15.10
C TYR A 155 2.55 7.29 16.47
N TYR A 156 1.97 6.50 17.35
CA TYR A 156 1.95 6.72 18.80
C TYR A 156 2.73 5.60 19.50
N LYS A 157 3.21 5.90 20.70
CA LYS A 157 3.82 4.91 21.59
C LYS A 157 3.04 4.86 22.90
N GLN A 158 2.96 3.69 23.50
CA GLN A 158 2.39 3.51 24.83
C GLN A 158 3.22 2.51 25.61
N SER A 159 3.74 2.95 26.75
CA SER A 159 4.47 2.09 27.67
C SER A 159 3.52 1.11 28.35
N LEU A 160 3.98 -0.14 28.50
CA LEU A 160 3.17 -1.21 29.07
C LEU A 160 3.99 -2.24 29.85
N LEU A 161 3.31 -2.86 30.82
CA LEU A 161 3.79 -4.02 31.54
C LEU A 161 3.03 -5.24 31.05
N LEU A 162 3.74 -6.13 30.35
CA LEU A 162 3.30 -7.47 30.01
C LEU A 162 3.72 -8.43 31.13
N GLU A 163 2.76 -8.96 31.87
CA GLU A 163 2.98 -10.04 32.82
C GLU A 163 2.76 -11.38 32.10
N ASN A 164 3.78 -12.24 32.07
CA ASN A 164 3.71 -13.53 31.35
C ASN A 164 2.63 -14.48 31.89
N ASP A 165 2.19 -14.27 33.13
CA ASP A 165 1.27 -15.16 33.83
C ASP A 165 -0.21 -14.76 33.62
N TYR A 166 -0.47 -13.64 32.95
CA TYR A 166 -1.83 -13.11 32.77
C TYR A 166 -2.12 -12.78 31.30
N ASP A 167 -3.35 -13.05 30.87
CA ASP A 167 -3.90 -12.60 29.57
C ASP A 167 -4.19 -11.09 29.54
N SER A 168 -3.46 -10.31 30.34
CA SER A 168 -3.70 -8.89 30.57
C SER A 168 -2.43 -8.07 30.46
N VAL A 169 -2.60 -6.80 30.12
CA VAL A 169 -1.57 -5.80 30.00
C VAL A 169 -1.91 -4.63 30.90
N TYR A 170 -0.93 -4.14 31.64
CA TYR A 170 -1.06 -2.87 32.35
C TYR A 170 -0.51 -1.78 31.46
N ILE A 171 -1.31 -0.74 31.24
CA ILE A 171 -0.96 0.36 30.34
C ILE A 171 -1.07 1.68 31.09
N ALA A 172 -0.16 2.60 30.78
CA ALA A 172 -0.29 4.01 31.15
C ALA A 172 -1.05 4.77 30.06
N SER A 173 -1.85 5.78 30.44
CA SER A 173 -2.35 6.77 29.47
C SER A 173 -1.17 7.46 28.76
N ILE A 174 -1.37 7.94 27.54
CA ILE A 174 -0.30 8.57 26.75
C ILE A 174 0.30 9.83 27.41
N ASP A 175 -0.45 10.47 28.32
CA ASP A 175 0.03 11.59 29.14
C ASP A 175 0.73 11.15 30.43
N GLY A 176 0.82 9.84 30.70
CA GLY A 176 1.52 9.24 31.84
C GLY A 176 0.87 9.50 33.20
N LYS A 177 -0.46 9.69 33.25
CA LYS A 177 -1.16 10.06 34.50
C LYS A 177 -2.11 9.00 35.06
N LYS A 178 -2.51 8.02 34.27
CA LYS A 178 -3.48 6.98 34.66
C LYS A 178 -2.99 5.60 34.25
N GLU A 179 -3.31 4.58 35.05
CA GLU A 179 -3.02 3.17 34.74
C GLU A 179 -4.27 2.28 34.81
N LYS A 180 -4.36 1.32 33.89
CA LYS A 180 -5.39 0.29 33.94
C LYS A 180 -4.83 -1.04 33.45
N MET A 181 -5.42 -2.10 33.96
CA MET A 181 -5.27 -3.42 33.41
C MET A 181 -6.35 -3.65 32.33
N VAL A 182 -5.95 -4.19 31.18
CA VAL A 182 -6.87 -4.60 30.09
C VAL A 182 -6.47 -5.99 29.62
N LYS A 183 -7.44 -6.79 29.16
CA LYS A 183 -7.11 -8.02 28.44
C LYS A 183 -6.30 -7.71 27.17
N ILE A 184 -5.25 -8.49 26.92
CA ILE A 184 -4.35 -8.30 25.77
C ILE A 184 -5.11 -8.32 24.42
N THR A 185 -6.14 -9.15 24.31
CA THR A 185 -6.96 -9.27 23.10
C THR A 185 -7.76 -8.00 22.82
N VAL A 186 -8.46 -7.49 23.84
CA VAL A 186 -9.21 -6.23 23.78
C VAL A 186 -8.29 -5.06 23.46
N TYR A 187 -7.09 -5.06 24.05
CA TYR A 187 -6.09 -4.03 23.80
C TYR A 187 -5.63 -4.03 22.32
N LYS A 188 -5.26 -5.20 21.78
CA LYS A 188 -4.85 -5.36 20.37
C LYS A 188 -5.96 -4.96 19.39
N GLU A 189 -7.20 -5.34 19.69
CA GLU A 189 -8.37 -5.02 18.87
C GLU A 189 -8.62 -3.50 18.82
N ALA A 190 -8.64 -2.84 19.99
CA ALA A 190 -8.84 -1.40 20.08
C ALA A 190 -7.73 -0.62 19.34
N LEU A 191 -6.47 -1.07 19.45
CA LEU A 191 -5.32 -0.47 18.75
C LEU A 191 -5.23 -0.82 17.25
N SER A 192 -6.20 -1.56 16.72
CA SER A 192 -6.36 -1.81 15.29
C SER A 192 -7.61 -1.12 14.72
N SER A 193 -8.28 -0.31 15.52
CA SER A 193 -9.54 0.35 15.17
C SER A 193 -9.40 1.87 15.14
N PRO A 194 -9.67 2.53 13.99
CA PRO A 194 -9.67 3.99 13.86
C PRO A 194 -10.57 4.72 14.87
N SER A 195 -11.66 4.09 15.31
CA SER A 195 -12.62 4.71 16.24
C SER A 195 -12.28 4.52 17.71
N GLU A 196 -11.46 3.51 18.04
CA GLU A 196 -11.24 3.11 19.44
C GLU A 196 -9.83 3.40 19.94
N TYR A 197 -8.83 3.42 19.06
CA TYR A 197 -7.43 3.50 19.46
C TYR A 197 -7.16 4.71 20.36
N MET A 198 -7.66 5.90 20.01
CA MET A 198 -7.37 7.11 20.78
C MET A 198 -8.02 7.07 22.16
N THR A 199 -9.23 6.51 22.26
CA THR A 199 -9.89 6.25 23.55
C THR A 199 -9.04 5.29 24.39
N MET A 200 -8.48 4.23 23.79
CA MET A 200 -7.59 3.30 24.48
C MET A 200 -6.25 3.94 24.89
N LEU A 201 -5.76 4.93 24.16
CA LEU A 201 -4.52 5.65 24.48
C LEU A 201 -4.71 6.75 25.54
N GLN A 202 -5.88 7.41 25.61
CA GLN A 202 -6.09 8.64 26.40
C GLN A 202 -6.97 8.53 27.64
N TRP A 203 -7.71 7.43 27.79
CA TRP A 203 -8.70 7.19 28.86
C TRP A 203 -8.30 7.71 30.25
#